data_AF-A0AB74FJG6-F1
#
_entry.id   AF-A0AB74FJG6-F1
#
_cell.length_a   1.000
_cell.length_b   1.000
_cell.length_c   1.000
_cell.angle_alpha   90.00
_cell.angle_beta   90.00
_cell.angle_gamma   90.00
#
_symmetry.space_group_name_H-M   'P 1'
#
loop_
_entity.id
_entity.type
_entity.pdbx_description
1 polymer ?
#
loop_
_entity_poly.entity_id
_entity_poly.type
_entity_poly.pdbx_seq_one_letter_code
_entity_poly.pdbx_strand_id
1 'polypeptide(L)'
;MEATAVPWPPRRRRTFGVLSGVVVLALFVFVPGPVSGILKANNARQLVDDVSTGRAKLLAKQDEFRPPLASLGNPARSWTQVSCWMSPRYSDGDGEQDVVMFYWQQCALLAYEIYALPPDADDAAQVAQRLRGHSAGEPSCAEPLFDVLTPDVGASRIDEFATGLWWMNPEGVPPSHQPDRCTMPTPDDPDTAHTQIGIDARLGADAYVVYQVRSPVSMVDVGCDRRLSWLAPCRGEPEGFPTL
;
A
#
# COMPACT_ATOMS: atom_id res chain seq x y z
N MET A 1 5.15 0.32 -71.30
CA MET A 1 5.86 -0.87 -70.81
C MET A 1 5.30 -1.19 -69.43
N GLU A 2 4.34 -2.11 -69.36
CA GLU A 2 3.80 -2.62 -68.09
C GLU A 2 4.81 -3.58 -67.47
N ALA A 3 5.27 -3.26 -66.26
CA ALA A 3 6.07 -4.17 -65.45
C ALA A 3 5.15 -5.30 -64.93
N THR A 4 5.20 -6.44 -65.59
CA THR A 4 4.56 -7.67 -65.11
C THR A 4 5.29 -8.12 -63.86
N ALA A 5 4.65 -7.97 -62.70
CA ALA A 5 5.12 -8.52 -61.44
C ALA A 5 5.14 -10.06 -61.56
N VAL A 6 6.34 -10.62 -61.70
CA VAL A 6 6.54 -12.08 -61.77
C VAL A 6 6.01 -12.71 -60.48
N PRO A 7 5.05 -13.64 -60.53
CA PRO A 7 4.53 -14.29 -59.34
C PRO A 7 5.66 -15.11 -58.69
N TRP A 8 5.87 -14.87 -57.40
CA TRP A 8 6.91 -15.53 -56.61
C TRP A 8 6.79 -17.06 -56.71
N PRO A 9 7.90 -17.80 -56.87
CA PRO A 9 7.87 -19.24 -56.97
C PRO A 9 7.25 -19.85 -55.70
N PRO A 10 6.47 -20.95 -55.81
CA PRO A 10 5.64 -21.49 -54.73
C PRO A 10 6.44 -21.86 -53.47
N ARG A 11 7.72 -22.23 -53.61
CA ARG A 11 8.65 -22.45 -52.49
C ARG A 11 8.90 -21.18 -51.68
N ARG A 12 9.10 -20.01 -52.32
CA ARG A 12 9.32 -18.74 -51.61
C ARG A 12 8.07 -18.26 -50.89
N ARG A 13 6.86 -18.46 -51.45
CA ARG A 13 5.58 -18.17 -50.76
C ARG A 13 5.40 -19.01 -49.50
N ARG A 14 5.76 -20.30 -49.54
CA ARG A 14 5.70 -21.18 -48.36
C ARG A 14 6.71 -20.77 -47.28
N THR A 15 7.97 -20.51 -47.63
CA THR A 15 8.97 -20.04 -46.64
C THR A 15 8.63 -18.68 -46.05
N PHE A 16 8.13 -17.73 -46.84
CA PHE A 16 7.66 -16.45 -46.31
C PHE A 16 6.40 -16.60 -45.45
N GLY A 17 5.44 -17.44 -45.85
CA GLY A 17 4.26 -17.72 -45.03
C GLY A 17 4.59 -18.39 -43.69
N VAL A 18 5.56 -19.31 -43.69
CA VAL A 18 6.06 -19.96 -42.46
C VAL A 18 6.86 -18.98 -41.60
N LEU A 19 7.75 -18.17 -42.19
CA LEU A 19 8.50 -17.14 -41.45
C LEU A 19 7.58 -16.08 -40.87
N SER A 20 6.61 -15.56 -41.63
CA SER A 20 5.61 -14.62 -41.13
C SER A 20 4.74 -15.26 -40.06
N GLY A 21 4.34 -16.52 -40.22
CA GLY A 21 3.61 -17.27 -39.19
C GLY A 21 4.40 -17.43 -37.90
N VAL A 22 5.69 -17.76 -37.98
CA VAL A 22 6.59 -17.90 -36.83
C VAL A 22 6.87 -16.55 -36.18
N VAL A 23 7.05 -15.47 -36.95
CA VAL A 23 7.25 -14.11 -36.41
C VAL A 23 5.97 -13.60 -35.73
N VAL A 24 4.80 -13.81 -36.33
CA VAL A 24 3.53 -13.47 -35.70
C VAL A 24 3.34 -14.29 -34.42
N LEU A 25 3.56 -15.61 -34.46
CA LEU A 25 3.49 -16.46 -33.28
C LEU A 25 4.49 -16.02 -32.20
N ALA A 26 5.73 -15.67 -32.58
CA ALA A 26 6.74 -15.16 -31.66
C ALA A 26 6.35 -13.80 -31.08
N LEU A 27 5.77 -12.89 -31.86
CA LEU A 27 5.24 -11.63 -31.35
C LEU A 27 4.08 -11.88 -30.38
N PHE A 28 3.16 -12.79 -30.71
CA PHE A 28 2.07 -13.18 -29.83
C PHE A 28 2.59 -13.84 -28.54
N VAL A 29 3.64 -14.64 -28.57
CA VAL A 29 4.16 -15.34 -27.39
C VAL A 29 5.06 -14.45 -26.52
N PHE A 30 5.90 -13.60 -27.13
CA PHE A 30 6.99 -12.91 -26.41
C PHE A 30 6.77 -11.41 -26.18
N VAL A 31 5.88 -10.74 -26.91
CA VAL A 31 5.58 -9.30 -26.72
C VAL A 31 4.63 -8.98 -25.56
N PRO A 32 3.60 -9.78 -25.26
CA PRO A 32 2.60 -9.41 -24.25
C PRO A 32 3.18 -9.28 -22.84
N GLY A 33 4.14 -10.14 -22.47
CA GLY A 33 4.79 -10.09 -21.15
C GLY A 33 5.50 -8.76 -20.91
N PRO A 34 6.53 -8.40 -21.72
CA PRO A 34 7.25 -7.13 -21.59
C PRO A 34 6.37 -5.89 -21.73
N VAL A 35 5.43 -5.88 -22.69
CA VAL A 35 4.52 -4.75 -22.88
C VAL A 35 3.58 -4.58 -21.69
N SER A 36 3.05 -5.68 -21.15
CA SER A 36 2.22 -5.66 -19.95
C SER A 36 3.02 -5.18 -18.73
N GLY A 37 4.27 -5.61 -18.58
CA GLY A 37 5.17 -5.15 -17.50
C GLY A 37 5.43 -3.64 -17.56
N ILE A 38 5.72 -3.09 -18.74
CA ILE A 38 5.95 -1.65 -18.92
C ILE A 38 4.67 -0.84 -18.64
N LEU A 39 3.51 -1.30 -19.12
CA LEU A 39 2.23 -0.64 -18.85
C LEU A 39 1.92 -0.63 -17.35
N LYS A 40 2.15 -1.74 -16.64
CA LYS A 40 1.94 -1.83 -15.18
C LYS A 40 2.88 -0.92 -14.40
N ALA A 41 4.17 -0.89 -14.74
CA ALA A 41 5.14 -0.03 -14.07
C ALA A 41 4.82 1.46 -14.27
N ASN A 42 4.35 1.85 -15.46
CA ASN A 42 3.92 3.22 -15.72
C ASN A 42 2.64 3.56 -14.95
N ASN A 43 1.66 2.65 -14.91
CA ASN A 43 0.44 2.83 -14.12
C ASN A 43 0.74 2.97 -12.63
N ALA A 44 1.66 2.16 -12.11
CA ALA A 44 2.10 2.21 -10.71
C ALA A 44 2.73 3.55 -10.35
N ARG A 45 3.64 4.06 -11.20
CA ARG A 45 4.26 5.39 -11.01
C ARG A 45 3.22 6.51 -11.09
N GLN A 46 2.35 6.46 -12.09
CA GLN A 46 1.29 7.44 -12.25
C GLN A 46 0.34 7.44 -11.04
N LEU A 47 0.04 6.27 -10.47
CA LEU A 47 -0.77 6.15 -9.26
C LEU A 47 -0.11 6.84 -8.06
N VAL A 48 1.19 6.67 -7.86
CA VAL A 48 1.94 7.36 -6.81
C VAL A 48 1.89 8.88 -7.00
N ASP A 49 2.11 9.36 -8.22
CA ASP A 49 2.07 10.79 -8.55
C ASP A 49 0.66 11.39 -8.32
N ASP A 50 -0.38 10.70 -8.79
CA ASP A 50 -1.78 11.13 -8.63
C ASP A 50 -2.18 11.20 -7.16
N VAL A 51 -1.79 10.21 -6.34
CA VAL A 51 -2.02 10.20 -4.90
C VAL A 51 -1.25 11.33 -4.20
N SER A 52 0.01 11.55 -4.58
CA SER A 52 0.86 12.59 -3.97
C SER A 52 0.33 14.01 -4.17
N THR A 53 -0.40 14.25 -5.27
CA THR A 53 -1.02 15.54 -5.59
C THR A 53 -2.10 15.95 -4.56
N GLY A 54 -2.65 14.98 -3.81
CA GLY A 54 -3.68 15.20 -2.77
C GLY A 54 -3.19 15.80 -1.44
N ARG A 55 -1.91 16.14 -1.29
CA ARG A 55 -1.30 16.52 0.01
C ARG A 55 -2.00 17.64 0.75
N ALA A 56 -2.35 18.73 0.07
CA ALA A 56 -3.01 19.87 0.73
C ALA A 56 -4.38 19.47 1.32
N LYS A 57 -5.13 18.60 0.63
CA LYS A 57 -6.42 18.10 1.10
C LYS A 57 -6.25 17.17 2.31
N LEU A 58 -5.22 16.33 2.30
CA LEU A 58 -4.91 15.47 3.43
C LEU A 58 -4.55 16.27 4.68
N LEU A 59 -3.67 17.27 4.56
CA LEU A 59 -3.28 18.12 5.69
C LEU A 59 -4.48 18.91 6.24
N ALA A 60 -5.35 19.43 5.37
CA ALA A 60 -6.59 20.07 5.82
C ALA A 60 -7.49 19.10 6.61
N LYS A 61 -7.57 17.82 6.21
CA LYS A 61 -8.30 16.80 6.96
C LYS A 61 -7.61 16.41 8.26
N GLN A 62 -6.28 16.37 8.28
CA GLN A 62 -5.53 16.15 9.52
C GLN A 62 -5.81 17.24 10.54
N ASP A 63 -5.82 18.51 10.13
CA ASP A 63 -6.17 19.64 11.00
C ASP A 63 -7.61 19.57 11.49
N GLU A 64 -8.56 19.14 10.65
CA GLU A 64 -9.98 18.96 10.99
C GLU A 64 -10.17 17.88 12.06
N PHE A 65 -9.43 16.77 12.00
CA PHE A 65 -9.57 15.65 12.93
C PHE A 65 -8.67 15.76 14.17
N ARG A 66 -7.66 16.66 14.18
CA ARG A 66 -6.74 16.86 15.33
C ARG A 66 -7.38 17.36 16.65
N PRO A 67 -8.51 18.10 16.72
CA PRO A 67 -8.96 18.75 17.96
C PRO A 67 -9.06 17.86 19.22
N PRO A 68 -9.50 16.58 19.15
CA PRO A 68 -9.52 15.71 20.32
C PRO A 68 -8.15 15.47 20.97
N LEU A 69 -7.06 15.67 20.23
CA LEU A 69 -5.68 15.46 20.68
C LEU A 69 -5.04 16.70 21.33
N ALA A 70 -5.77 17.82 21.44
CA ALA A 70 -5.21 19.09 21.91
C ALA A 70 -4.54 19.02 23.29
N SER A 71 -4.97 18.11 24.17
CA SER A 71 -4.38 17.89 25.50
C SER A 71 -2.97 17.29 25.46
N LEU A 72 -2.56 16.70 24.34
CA LEU A 72 -1.22 16.15 24.14
C LEU A 72 -0.18 17.22 23.77
N GLY A 73 -0.62 18.45 23.50
CA GLY A 73 0.26 19.55 23.11
C GLY A 73 0.66 19.49 21.63
N ASN A 74 1.91 19.85 21.33
CA ASN A 74 2.42 19.86 19.96
C ASN A 74 3.07 18.51 19.61
N PRO A 75 2.95 18.04 18.35
CA PRO A 75 3.66 16.85 17.93
C PRO A 75 5.18 17.09 17.94
N ALA A 76 5.93 16.11 18.42
CA ALA A 76 7.39 16.10 18.39
C ALA A 76 7.93 15.84 16.98
N ARG A 77 7.18 15.11 16.15
CA ARG A 77 7.46 14.90 14.72
C ARG A 77 6.16 14.87 13.93
N SER A 78 6.22 15.35 12.70
CA SER A 78 5.13 15.21 11.73
C SER A 78 5.66 15.15 10.31
N TRP A 79 5.02 14.35 9.47
CA TRP A 79 5.37 14.23 8.06
C TRP A 79 4.20 13.66 7.25
N THR A 80 4.37 13.63 5.92
CA THR A 80 3.44 12.98 4.99
C THR A 80 4.19 12.03 4.10
N GLN A 81 3.61 10.88 3.77
CA GLN A 81 4.20 9.90 2.85
C GLN A 81 3.12 9.23 1.99
N VAL A 82 3.52 8.63 0.88
CA VAL A 82 2.67 7.71 0.10
C VAL A 82 2.98 6.29 0.58
N SER A 83 1.95 5.52 0.89
CA SER A 83 2.07 4.09 1.20
C SER A 83 1.29 3.28 0.18
N CYS A 84 1.91 2.24 -0.38
CA CYS A 84 1.37 1.47 -1.49
C CYS A 84 1.54 -0.04 -1.25
N TRP A 85 0.47 -0.76 -0.95
CA TRP A 85 0.51 -2.21 -0.74
C TRP A 85 -0.20 -2.97 -1.86
N MET A 86 0.05 -4.27 -1.94
CA MET A 86 -0.68 -5.16 -2.83
C MET A 86 -1.83 -5.86 -2.12
N SER A 87 -2.93 -6.05 -2.84
CA SER A 87 -4.07 -6.84 -2.38
C SER A 87 -4.50 -7.85 -3.44
N PRO A 88 -4.52 -9.17 -3.13
CA PRO A 88 -5.02 -10.17 -4.06
C PRO A 88 -6.54 -10.05 -4.23
N ARG A 89 -7.02 -10.16 -5.48
CA ARG A 89 -8.44 -10.36 -5.78
C ARG A 89 -8.69 -11.83 -6.09
N TYR A 90 -9.49 -12.48 -5.25
CA TYR A 90 -9.88 -13.88 -5.42
C TYR A 90 -11.10 -14.03 -6.35
N SER A 91 -11.20 -15.20 -6.99
CA SER A 91 -12.40 -15.60 -7.75
C SER A 91 -13.63 -15.64 -6.83
N ASP A 92 -14.74 -15.06 -7.26
CA ASP A 92 -16.01 -14.99 -6.53
C ASP A 92 -17.06 -16.01 -7.00
N GLY A 93 -16.71 -16.91 -7.91
CA GLY A 93 -17.60 -17.96 -8.42
C GLY A 93 -16.87 -19.09 -9.15
N ASP A 94 -17.56 -20.23 -9.30
CA ASP A 94 -17.23 -21.41 -10.12
C ASP A 94 -16.51 -22.59 -9.42
N GLY A 95 -16.38 -22.57 -8.10
CA GLY A 95 -15.78 -23.67 -7.32
C GLY A 95 -14.25 -23.60 -7.18
N GLU A 96 -13.63 -22.56 -7.73
CA GLU A 96 -12.23 -22.19 -7.48
C GLU A 96 -12.15 -21.15 -6.34
N GLN A 97 -12.51 -21.56 -5.12
CA GLN A 97 -12.17 -20.76 -3.93
C GLN A 97 -10.64 -20.71 -3.77
N ASP A 98 -10.11 -19.60 -3.26
CA ASP A 98 -8.67 -19.36 -3.03
C ASP A 98 -7.80 -19.18 -4.27
N VAL A 99 -8.41 -19.02 -5.44
CA VAL A 99 -7.70 -18.67 -6.66
C VAL A 99 -7.59 -17.16 -6.80
N VAL A 100 -6.34 -16.66 -6.77
CA VAL A 100 -6.04 -15.27 -7.13
C VAL A 100 -6.28 -15.07 -8.63
N MET A 101 -7.21 -14.18 -8.96
CA MET A 101 -7.57 -13.79 -10.31
C MET A 101 -6.63 -12.70 -10.84
N PHE A 102 -6.30 -11.73 -9.98
CA PHE A 102 -5.35 -10.65 -10.26
C PHE A 102 -4.97 -9.92 -8.96
N TYR A 103 -3.98 -9.03 -9.04
CA TYR A 103 -3.56 -8.17 -7.92
C TYR A 103 -3.96 -6.72 -8.15
N TRP A 104 -4.35 -6.06 -7.06
CA TRP A 104 -4.46 -4.60 -7.01
C TRP A 104 -3.22 -4.02 -6.35
N GLN A 105 -2.67 -2.96 -6.94
CA GLN A 105 -1.83 -2.04 -6.19
C GLN A 105 -2.76 -1.00 -5.59
N GLN A 106 -2.67 -0.82 -4.29
CA GLN A 106 -3.48 0.10 -3.51
C GLN A 106 -2.55 1.12 -2.87
N CYS A 107 -2.76 2.40 -3.17
CA CYS A 107 -1.96 3.49 -2.65
C CYS A 107 -2.82 4.49 -1.88
N ALA A 108 -2.29 5.03 -0.80
CA ALA A 108 -2.90 6.13 -0.07
C ALA A 108 -1.83 7.11 0.42
N LEU A 109 -2.21 8.37 0.56
CA LEU A 109 -1.40 9.38 1.23
C LEU A 109 -1.67 9.31 2.73
N LEU A 110 -0.60 9.30 3.51
CA LEU A 110 -0.61 9.25 4.97
C LEU A 110 -0.03 10.54 5.54
N ALA A 111 -0.62 11.04 6.60
CA ALA A 111 -0.10 12.15 7.40
C ALA A 111 0.06 11.64 8.83
N TYR A 112 1.28 11.71 9.34
CA TYR A 112 1.66 11.21 10.66
C TYR A 112 1.99 12.35 11.60
N GLU A 113 1.64 12.17 12.87
CA GLU A 113 2.05 12.98 14.00
C GLU A 113 2.44 12.06 15.16
N ILE A 114 3.61 12.34 15.77
CA ILE A 114 4.08 11.66 16.96
C ILE A 114 4.03 12.65 18.12
N TYR A 115 3.28 12.33 19.15
CA TYR A 115 3.23 13.07 20.41
C TYR A 115 4.08 12.34 21.44
N ALA A 116 5.13 13.00 21.93
CA ALA A 116 5.90 12.51 23.05
C ALA A 116 5.08 12.72 24.33
N LEU A 117 4.86 11.64 25.07
CA LEU A 117 4.17 11.73 26.34
C LEU A 117 5.15 12.11 27.45
N PRO A 118 4.69 12.81 28.50
CA PRO A 118 5.56 13.12 29.65
C PRO A 118 5.97 11.83 30.39
N PRO A 119 7.06 11.85 31.19
CA PRO A 119 7.60 10.64 31.85
C PRO A 119 6.65 9.97 32.85
N ASP A 120 5.67 10.73 33.34
CA ASP A 120 4.57 10.29 34.21
C ASP A 120 3.32 9.93 33.40
N ALA A 121 3.42 9.85 32.08
CA ALA A 121 2.32 9.42 31.26
C ALA A 121 2.04 7.95 31.53
N ASP A 122 0.84 7.76 32.05
CA ASP A 122 0.26 6.49 32.38
C ASP A 122 0.21 5.51 31.18
N ASP A 123 -0.21 4.27 31.44
CA ASP A 123 -0.40 3.22 30.43
C ASP A 123 -1.42 3.58 29.33
N ALA A 124 -1.50 2.73 28.29
CA ALA A 124 -2.40 2.92 27.16
C ALA A 124 -3.86 3.18 27.56
N ALA A 125 -4.37 2.48 28.58
CA ALA A 125 -5.77 2.61 29.01
C ALA A 125 -6.04 3.98 29.64
N GLN A 126 -5.10 4.47 30.46
CA GLN A 126 -5.20 5.77 31.10
C GLN A 126 -5.03 6.92 30.09
N VAL A 127 -4.12 6.76 29.11
CA VAL A 127 -4.01 7.70 27.97
C VAL A 127 -5.30 7.72 27.15
N ALA A 128 -5.89 6.55 26.84
CA ALA A 128 -7.16 6.47 26.15
C ALA A 128 -8.27 7.20 26.92
N GLN A 129 -8.38 6.96 28.22
CA GLN A 129 -9.38 7.58 29.08
C GLN A 129 -9.25 9.11 29.12
N ARG A 130 -8.01 9.62 29.18
CA ARG A 130 -7.70 11.06 29.11
C ARG A 130 -8.19 11.68 27.80
N LEU A 131 -8.09 10.93 26.70
CA LEU A 131 -8.57 11.31 25.38
C LEU A 131 -10.05 10.96 25.15
N ARG A 132 -10.77 10.50 26.18
CA ARG A 132 -12.17 10.08 26.15
C ARG A 132 -12.47 8.90 25.21
N GLY A 133 -11.47 8.07 24.96
CA GLY A 133 -11.58 6.81 24.23
C GLY A 133 -11.36 5.60 25.12
N HIS A 134 -11.03 4.47 24.49
CA HIS A 134 -10.65 3.25 25.18
C HIS A 134 -9.51 2.55 24.42
N SER A 135 -8.65 1.82 25.13
CA SER A 135 -7.73 0.88 24.49
C SER A 135 -8.38 -0.50 24.42
N ALA A 136 -8.05 -1.28 23.40
CA ALA A 136 -8.42 -2.69 23.34
C ALA A 136 -7.21 -3.54 22.96
N GLY A 137 -7.08 -4.68 23.64
CA GLY A 137 -5.99 -5.62 23.42
C GLY A 137 -5.43 -6.16 24.73
N GLU A 138 -4.52 -7.11 24.61
CA GLU A 138 -3.62 -7.48 25.70
C GLU A 138 -2.54 -6.40 25.83
N PRO A 139 -2.04 -6.12 27.05
CA PRO A 139 -0.97 -5.16 27.26
C PRO A 139 0.24 -5.49 26.38
N SER A 140 0.56 -4.61 25.44
CA SER A 140 1.67 -4.78 24.50
C SER A 140 2.39 -3.45 24.31
N CYS A 141 3.53 -3.46 23.62
CA CYS A 141 4.24 -2.22 23.33
C CYS A 141 3.48 -1.25 22.41
N ALA A 142 2.38 -1.66 21.76
CA ALA A 142 1.60 -0.80 20.86
C ALA A 142 0.12 -1.15 20.85
N GLU A 143 -0.72 -0.24 21.34
CA GLU A 143 -2.15 -0.46 21.56
C GLU A 143 -3.00 0.58 20.80
N PRO A 144 -3.97 0.16 19.96
CA PRO A 144 -4.91 1.07 19.34
C PRO A 144 -5.77 1.80 20.39
N LEU A 145 -6.04 3.08 20.14
CA LEU A 145 -6.88 3.94 20.97
C LEU A 145 -8.17 4.25 20.19
N PHE A 146 -9.24 3.55 20.54
CA PHE A 146 -10.54 3.65 19.88
C PHE A 146 -11.40 4.77 20.46
N ASP A 147 -12.43 5.17 19.71
CA ASP A 147 -13.42 6.19 20.05
C ASP A 147 -12.86 7.61 20.33
N VAL A 148 -11.56 7.83 20.14
CA VAL A 148 -10.94 9.16 20.26
C VAL A 148 -11.18 10.00 19.01
N LEU A 149 -11.02 9.38 17.84
CA LEU A 149 -11.11 10.04 16.53
C LEU A 149 -12.22 9.42 15.70
N THR A 150 -12.88 10.25 14.89
CA THR A 150 -13.87 9.81 13.91
C THR A 150 -13.59 10.52 12.59
N PRO A 151 -13.48 9.77 11.48
CA PRO A 151 -13.74 8.34 11.32
C PRO A 151 -12.52 7.45 11.67
N ASP A 152 -12.75 6.28 12.25
CA ASP A 152 -11.71 5.31 12.64
C ASP A 152 -11.30 4.41 11.46
N VAL A 153 -10.00 4.11 11.30
CA VAL A 153 -9.47 3.26 10.23
C VAL A 153 -10.11 1.87 10.16
N GLY A 154 -10.48 1.28 11.29
CA GLY A 154 -11.17 -0.01 11.34
C GLY A 154 -12.63 0.02 10.88
N ALA A 155 -13.26 1.21 10.81
CA ALA A 155 -14.66 1.39 10.44
C ALA A 155 -14.87 2.17 9.13
N SER A 156 -13.84 2.81 8.61
CA SER A 156 -13.91 3.67 7.42
C SER A 156 -13.91 2.88 6.12
N ARG A 157 -14.60 3.39 5.10
CA ARG A 157 -14.54 2.80 3.75
C ARG A 157 -13.23 3.14 3.06
N ILE A 158 -12.92 2.37 2.01
CA ILE A 158 -11.72 2.58 1.20
C ILE A 158 -11.74 3.91 0.45
N ASP A 159 -12.92 4.44 0.11
CA ASP A 159 -13.14 5.69 -0.62
C ASP A 159 -13.25 6.92 0.29
N GLU A 160 -13.04 6.74 1.59
CA GLU A 160 -13.15 7.78 2.62
C GLU A 160 -11.80 8.08 3.27
N PHE A 161 -11.67 9.28 3.83
CA PHE A 161 -10.57 9.60 4.75
C PHE A 161 -10.78 8.82 6.05
N ALA A 162 -9.68 8.38 6.66
CA ALA A 162 -9.72 7.59 7.87
C ALA A 162 -8.62 8.02 8.85
N THR A 163 -8.85 7.83 10.14
CA THR A 163 -7.88 8.18 11.20
C THR A 163 -7.47 6.95 12.00
N GLY A 164 -6.18 6.86 12.32
CA GLY A 164 -5.62 5.86 13.21
C GLY A 164 -4.99 6.55 14.41
N LEU A 165 -5.18 5.98 15.59
CA LEU A 165 -4.55 6.44 16.81
C LEU A 165 -4.07 5.23 17.62
N TRP A 166 -2.82 5.25 18.07
CA TRP A 166 -2.29 4.22 18.95
C TRP A 166 -1.28 4.79 19.94
N TRP A 167 -1.23 4.19 21.12
CA TRP A 167 -0.20 4.39 22.11
C TRP A 167 0.97 3.44 21.82
N MET A 168 2.21 3.89 22.09
CA MET A 168 3.41 3.09 21.91
C MET A 168 4.40 3.29 23.06
N ASN A 169 4.91 2.18 23.60
CA ASN A 169 6.01 2.12 24.57
C ASN A 169 7.11 1.23 23.96
N PRO A 170 8.19 1.79 23.41
CA PRO A 170 9.23 1.02 22.73
C PRO A 170 10.05 0.10 23.65
N GLU A 171 9.93 0.23 24.97
CA GLU A 171 10.48 -0.68 25.98
C GLU A 171 9.56 -1.86 26.29
N GLY A 172 8.29 -1.79 25.88
CA GLY A 172 7.30 -2.83 26.09
C GLY A 172 7.58 -4.11 25.28
N VAL A 173 6.87 -5.18 25.62
CA VAL A 173 6.99 -6.46 24.92
C VAL A 173 6.14 -6.45 23.64
N PRO A 174 6.72 -6.73 22.46
CA PRO A 174 5.94 -6.91 21.23
C PRO A 174 5.10 -8.19 21.27
N PRO A 175 3.96 -8.22 20.58
CA PRO A 175 3.23 -9.47 20.35
C PRO A 175 4.11 -10.46 19.59
N SER A 176 4.06 -11.74 19.96
CA SER A 176 4.89 -12.79 19.35
C SER A 176 4.65 -12.97 17.84
N HIS A 177 3.45 -12.68 17.37
CA HIS A 177 3.07 -12.74 15.96
C HIS A 177 3.50 -11.48 15.16
N GLN A 178 3.97 -10.43 15.82
CA GLN A 178 4.40 -9.15 15.23
C GLN A 178 5.58 -8.57 16.04
N PRO A 179 6.78 -9.18 15.97
CA PRO A 179 7.92 -8.80 16.80
C PRO A 179 8.39 -7.36 16.58
N ASP A 180 8.13 -6.79 15.40
CA ASP A 180 8.62 -5.46 15.03
C ASP A 180 7.66 -4.31 15.36
N ARG A 181 6.50 -4.62 15.96
CA ARG A 181 5.40 -3.67 16.21
C ARG A 181 5.78 -2.50 17.13
N CYS A 182 6.86 -2.62 17.90
CA CYS A 182 7.33 -1.56 18.82
C CYS A 182 8.21 -0.50 18.12
N THR A 183 8.32 -0.55 16.79
CA THR A 183 9.09 0.44 16.04
C THR A 183 8.23 1.67 15.78
N MET A 184 8.71 2.84 16.19
CA MET A 184 8.07 4.10 15.85
C MET A 184 8.09 4.32 14.34
N PRO A 185 6.99 4.81 13.73
CA PRO A 185 6.97 5.03 12.30
C PRO A 185 7.97 6.10 11.88
N THR A 186 8.55 5.94 10.70
CA THR A 186 9.53 6.87 10.12
C THR A 186 9.13 7.37 8.73
N PRO A 187 9.68 8.52 8.27
CA PRO A 187 9.37 9.10 6.97
C PRO A 187 9.60 8.22 5.72
N ASP A 188 10.31 7.10 5.88
CA ASP A 188 10.68 6.20 4.78
C ASP A 188 10.21 4.74 5.01
N ASP A 189 9.25 4.49 5.92
CA ASP A 189 8.76 3.12 6.19
C ASP A 189 8.11 2.50 4.93
N PRO A 190 8.67 1.41 4.37
CA PRO A 190 8.41 1.02 2.99
C PRO A 190 7.09 0.29 2.74
N ASP A 191 6.49 -0.45 3.69
CA ASP A 191 5.14 -0.99 3.51
C ASP A 191 4.51 -1.59 4.78
N THR A 192 3.21 -1.39 4.93
CA THR A 192 2.35 -1.69 6.10
C THR A 192 2.00 -3.18 6.30
N ALA A 193 2.93 -4.11 6.00
CA ALA A 193 2.72 -5.54 6.30
C ALA A 193 3.86 -6.20 7.10
N HIS A 194 5.10 -5.72 7.02
CA HIS A 194 6.20 -6.18 7.87
C HIS A 194 7.19 -5.03 8.06
N THR A 195 7.02 -4.29 9.15
CA THR A 195 7.94 -3.23 9.54
C THR A 195 9.26 -3.86 9.97
N GLN A 196 10.40 -3.55 9.35
CA GLN A 196 11.71 -3.71 10.01
C GLN A 196 12.57 -2.46 9.84
N ILE A 197 12.68 -1.77 10.97
CA ILE A 197 13.76 -0.95 11.53
C ILE A 197 14.34 0.20 10.68
N GLY A 198 14.05 1.41 11.17
CA GLY A 198 15.05 2.46 11.36
C GLY A 198 14.69 3.27 12.61
N ILE A 199 15.40 3.09 13.73
CA ILE A 199 15.25 3.97 14.89
C ILE A 199 15.86 5.31 14.53
N ASP A 200 15.04 6.24 14.08
CA ASP A 200 15.44 7.63 13.98
C ASP A 200 15.41 8.19 15.40
N ALA A 201 16.52 8.01 16.14
CA ALA A 201 16.82 8.38 17.53
C ALA A 201 15.59 8.56 18.45
N ARG A 202 15.42 7.68 19.45
CA ARG A 202 14.40 7.83 20.52
C ARG A 202 14.29 9.30 20.90
N LEU A 203 13.09 9.86 20.82
CA LEU A 203 12.79 11.27 21.10
C LEU A 203 12.98 11.63 22.59
N GLY A 204 13.65 10.77 23.38
CA GLY A 204 13.94 10.95 24.79
C GLY A 204 12.72 10.82 25.71
N ALA A 205 11.63 10.19 25.23
CA ALA A 205 10.39 9.97 25.99
C ALA A 205 10.12 8.47 26.14
N ASP A 206 9.44 8.10 27.23
CA ASP A 206 9.17 6.70 27.59
C ASP A 206 7.92 6.12 26.89
N ALA A 207 7.05 6.99 26.37
CA ALA A 207 5.86 6.60 25.64
C ALA A 207 5.43 7.66 24.62
N TYR A 208 4.66 7.22 23.63
CA TYR A 208 4.21 8.02 22.51
C TYR A 208 2.73 7.79 22.21
N VAL A 209 2.06 8.81 21.68
CA VAL A 209 0.82 8.65 20.93
C VAL A 209 1.13 8.94 19.47
N VAL A 210 0.77 8.01 18.61
CA VAL A 210 0.92 8.15 17.16
C VAL A 210 -0.44 8.38 16.56
N TYR A 211 -0.58 9.49 15.85
CA TYR A 211 -1.77 9.88 15.12
C TYR A 211 -1.50 9.81 13.62
N GLN A 212 -2.41 9.19 12.89
CA GLN A 212 -2.35 9.01 11.46
C GLN A 212 -3.66 9.45 10.81
N VAL A 213 -3.58 10.15 9.68
CA VAL A 213 -4.70 10.31 8.74
C VAL A 213 -4.32 9.68 7.41
N ARG A 214 -5.22 8.85 6.88
CA ARG A 214 -5.10 8.18 5.59
C ARG A 214 -6.10 8.81 4.62
N SER A 215 -5.65 9.11 3.40
CA SER A 215 -6.54 9.49 2.28
C SER A 215 -7.37 8.30 1.79
N PRO A 216 -8.43 8.52 1.01
CA PRO A 216 -9.03 7.45 0.21
C PRO A 216 -7.97 6.63 -0.54
N VAL A 217 -8.18 5.31 -0.63
CA VAL A 217 -7.31 4.38 -1.34
C VAL A 217 -7.56 4.52 -2.83
N SER A 218 -6.51 4.84 -3.58
CA SER A 218 -6.50 4.72 -5.04
C SER A 218 -5.94 3.36 -5.42
N MET A 219 -6.55 2.69 -6.40
CA MET A 219 -6.14 1.35 -6.79
C MET A 219 -6.04 1.18 -8.30
N VAL A 220 -5.10 0.36 -8.74
CA VAL A 220 -4.93 -0.03 -10.14
C VAL A 220 -4.59 -1.52 -10.25
N ASP A 221 -5.09 -2.15 -11.31
CA ASP A 221 -4.74 -3.54 -11.63
C ASP A 221 -3.24 -3.63 -11.91
N VAL A 222 -2.54 -4.47 -11.14
CA VAL A 222 -1.13 -4.76 -11.34
C VAL A 222 -0.90 -6.26 -11.44
N GLY A 223 0.10 -6.66 -12.23
CA GLY A 223 0.48 -8.06 -12.35
C GLY A 223 -0.46 -8.95 -13.14
N CYS A 224 -0.48 -10.23 -12.79
CA CYS A 224 -1.14 -11.25 -13.59
C CYS A 224 -2.66 -10.99 -13.66
N ASP A 225 -3.25 -11.20 -14.84
CA ASP A 225 -4.70 -11.20 -15.04
C ASP A 225 -5.08 -12.55 -15.65
N ARG A 226 -5.84 -13.37 -14.89
CA ARG A 226 -6.31 -14.69 -15.34
C ARG A 226 -7.28 -14.64 -16.52
N ARG A 227 -7.86 -13.48 -16.86
CA ARG A 227 -8.70 -13.34 -18.08
C ARG A 227 -7.91 -13.64 -19.35
N LEU A 228 -6.60 -13.42 -19.33
CA LEU A 228 -5.68 -13.82 -20.37
C LEU A 228 -5.01 -15.14 -19.95
N SER A 229 -5.77 -16.24 -20.09
CA SER A 229 -5.51 -17.61 -19.61
C SER A 229 -4.17 -18.26 -20.02
N TRP A 230 -3.33 -17.56 -20.77
CA TRP A 230 -2.04 -18.01 -21.28
C TRP A 230 -0.85 -17.18 -20.75
N LEU A 231 -1.10 -16.11 -19.98
CA LEU A 231 -0.09 -15.43 -19.18
C LEU A 231 0.20 -16.25 -17.91
N ALA A 232 1.42 -16.14 -17.39
CA ALA A 232 1.94 -16.92 -16.26
C ALA A 232 0.96 -17.01 -15.07
N PRO A 233 0.96 -18.13 -14.32
CA PRO A 233 0.02 -18.32 -13.22
C PRO A 233 0.15 -17.21 -12.18
N CYS A 234 -0.99 -16.74 -11.66
CA CYS A 234 -1.08 -15.79 -10.54
C CYS A 234 -0.60 -16.39 -9.22
N ARG A 235 0.70 -16.65 -9.12
CA ARG A 235 1.37 -17.20 -7.95
C ARG A 235 2.57 -16.33 -7.63
N GLY A 236 2.35 -15.20 -6.95
CA GLY A 236 3.42 -14.32 -6.47
C GLY A 236 3.21 -12.84 -6.78
N GLU A 237 4.11 -12.03 -6.23
CA GLU A 237 4.20 -10.59 -6.49
C GLU A 237 4.44 -10.30 -7.99
N PRO A 238 3.75 -9.30 -8.57
CA PRO A 238 3.95 -8.88 -9.96
C PRO A 238 5.39 -8.46 -10.24
N GLU A 239 5.94 -8.89 -11.38
CA GLU A 239 7.17 -8.30 -11.91
C GLU A 239 7.00 -6.78 -12.11
N GLY A 240 7.91 -5.99 -11.53
CA GLY A 240 7.95 -4.53 -11.68
C GLY A 240 7.16 -3.75 -10.63
N PHE A 241 6.66 -4.40 -9.56
CA PHE A 241 6.24 -3.69 -8.37
C PHE A 241 7.43 -2.89 -7.82
N PRO A 242 7.25 -1.63 -7.39
CA PRO A 242 8.29 -0.91 -6.69
C PRO A 242 8.48 -1.57 -5.32
N THR A 243 9.34 -2.59 -5.28
CA THR A 243 10.02 -2.96 -4.04
C THR A 243 10.86 -1.74 -3.67
N LEU A 244 10.41 -0.98 -2.67
CA LEU A 244 11.20 0.08 -2.05
C LEU A 244 12.43 -0.53 -1.38
#